data_AF-A0A7C4CUX6-F1
#
_entry.id   AF-A0A7C4CUX6-F1
#
_cell.length_a   1.000
_cell.length_b   1.000
_cell.length_c   1.000
_cell.angle_alpha   90.00
_cell.angle_beta   90.00
_cell.angle_gamma   90.00
#
_symmetry.space_group_name_H-M   'P 1'
#
loop_
_entity.id
_entity.type
_entity.pdbx_description
1 polymer ?
#
loop_
_entity_poly.entity_id
_entity_poly.type
_entity_poly.pdbx_seq_one_letter_code
_entity_poly.pdbx_strand_id
1 'polypeptide(L)' 'GGDTINIDGVRVNLKTGWFLVRPSGTEPVVRIMLEAVSRDEGDRILNELLSVIRGVVG' A
#
# COMPACT_ATOMS: atom_id res chain seq x y z
N GLY A 1 15.65 2.12 1.10
CA GLY A 1 15.68 1.22 -0.05
C GLY A 1 14.66 0.15 0.20
N GLY A 2 13.55 0.22 -0.51
CA GLY A 2 12.54 -0.84 -0.52
C GLY A 2 12.43 -1.36 -1.95
N ASP A 3 12.40 -2.67 -2.11
CA ASP A 3 12.24 -3.30 -3.42
C ASP A 3 10.78 -3.14 -3.87
N THR A 4 10.58 -2.77 -5.13
CA THR A 4 9.26 -2.62 -5.74
C THR A 4 9.01 -3.74 -6.75
N ILE A 5 7.91 -4.46 -6.60
CA ILE A 5 7.50 -5.55 -7.52
C ILE A 5 6.18 -5.14 -8.18
N ASN A 6 6.17 -5.07 -9.52
CA ASN A 6 5.03 -4.62 -10.33
C ASN A 6 4.41 -5.77 -11.13
N ILE A 7 3.79 -6.73 -10.44
CA ILE A 7 3.03 -7.83 -11.05
C ILE A 7 1.61 -7.72 -10.50
N ASP A 8 0.70 -7.13 -11.28
CA ASP A 8 -0.71 -6.85 -10.90
C ASP A 8 -0.92 -6.00 -9.65
N GLY A 9 -0.15 -4.92 -9.53
CA GLY A 9 -0.18 -3.97 -8.42
C GLY A 9 1.21 -3.43 -8.14
N VAL A 10 1.36 -2.71 -7.02
CA VAL A 10 2.63 -2.21 -6.51
C VAL A 10 2.83 -2.80 -5.12
N ARG A 11 3.78 -3.74 -4.99
CA ARG A 11 4.25 -4.20 -3.68
C ARG A 11 5.51 -3.45 -3.30
N VAL A 12 5.56 -2.92 -2.08
CA VAL A 12 6.75 -2.29 -1.50
C VAL A 12 7.12 -3.02 -0.22
N ASN A 13 8.36 -3.48 -0.15
CA ASN A 13 8.92 -4.01 1.09
C ASN A 13 9.62 -2.89 1.85
N LEU A 14 9.25 -2.70 3.11
CA LEU A 14 9.87 -1.78 4.05
C LEU A 14 10.79 -2.56 4.99
N LYS A 15 11.61 -1.86 5.79
CA LYS A 15 12.44 -2.51 6.80
C LYS A 15 11.61 -3.19 7.91
N THR A 16 10.41 -2.67 8.16
CA THR A 16 9.56 -2.99 9.31
C THR A 16 8.19 -3.54 8.89
N GLY A 17 8.05 -3.96 7.63
CA GLY A 17 6.77 -4.38 7.09
C GLY A 17 6.72 -4.37 5.57
N TRP A 18 5.52 -4.43 5.03
CA TRP A 18 5.29 -4.35 3.60
C TRP A 18 3.87 -3.85 3.33
N PHE A 19 3.65 -3.32 2.13
CA PHE A 19 2.30 -3.10 1.63
C PHE A 19 2.16 -3.50 0.16
N LEU A 20 0.93 -3.83 -0.24
CA LEU A 20 0.52 -4.08 -1.62
C LEU A 20 -0.69 -3.21 -1.93
N VAL A 21 -0.58 -2.43 -3.00
CA VAL A 21 -1.70 -1.71 -3.61
C VAL A 21 -1.99 -2.35 -4.95
N ARG A 22 -3.24 -2.75 -5.21
CA ARG A 22 -3.62 -3.29 -6.52
C ARG A 22 -5.04 -2.92 -6.93
N PRO A 23 -5.30 -2.74 -8.24
CA PRO A 23 -6.68 -2.68 -8.73
C PRO A 23 -7.36 -4.03 -8.51
N SER A 24 -8.66 -4.01 -8.22
CA SER A 24 -9.51 -5.19 -8.32
C SER A 24 -9.80 -5.49 -9.79
N GLY A 25 -9.75 -6.76 -10.19
CA GLY A 25 -10.05 -7.18 -11.55
C GLY A 25 -11.56 -7.30 -11.86
N THR A 26 -12.40 -7.36 -10.83
CA THR A 26 -13.84 -7.65 -10.97
C THR A 26 -14.76 -6.59 -10.37
N GLU A 27 -14.20 -5.67 -9.57
CA GLU A 27 -14.96 -4.63 -8.87
C GLU A 27 -14.27 -3.28 -9.07
N PRO A 28 -15.00 -2.15 -9.09
CA PRO A 28 -14.42 -0.81 -9.29
C PRO A 28 -13.77 -0.29 -8.00
N VAL A 29 -12.84 -1.05 -7.42
CA VAL A 29 -12.16 -0.73 -6.15
C VAL A 29 -10.65 -0.98 -6.24
N VAL A 30 -9.89 -0.25 -5.42
CA VAL A 30 -8.47 -0.51 -5.16
C VAL A 30 -8.34 -1.27 -3.84
N ARG A 31 -7.56 -2.35 -3.83
CA ARG A 31 -7.24 -3.12 -2.63
C ARG A 31 -5.89 -2.70 -2.06
N ILE A 32 -5.87 -2.47 -0.76
CA ILE A 32 -4.67 -2.16 0.02
C ILE A 32 -4.53 -3.26 1.07
N MET A 33 -3.37 -3.92 1.10
CA MET A 33 -2.98 -4.83 2.17
C MET A 33 -1.65 -4.35 2.74
N LEU A 34 -1.50 -4.37 4.06
CA LEU A 34 -0.27 -3.98 4.73
C LEU A 34 -0.02 -4.88 5.95
N GLU A 35 1.26 -5.08 6.24
CA GLU A 35 1.74 -5.72 7.46
C GLU A 35 2.84 -4.85 8.06
N ALA A 36 2.82 -4.69 9.38
CA ALA A 36 3.78 -3.88 10.10
C ALA A 36 4.09 -4.52 11.46
N VAL A 37 5.27 -4.20 12.00
CA VAL A 37 5.73 -4.68 13.32
C VAL A 37 4.87 -4.22 14.49
N SER A 38 4.06 -3.17 14.31
CA SER A 38 3.11 -2.68 15.32
C SER A 38 1.89 -2.04 14.66
N ARG A 39 0.82 -1.88 15.44
CA ARG A 39 -0.39 -1.18 15.00
C ARG A 39 -0.10 0.28 14.63
N ASP A 40 0.64 0.99 15.49
CA ASP A 40 0.98 2.40 15.27
C ASP A 40 1.76 2.62 13.97
N GLU A 41 2.72 1.73 13.66
CA GLU A 41 3.46 1.80 12.39
C GLU A 41 2.56 1.45 11.20
N GLY A 42 1.66 0.50 11.36
CA GLY A 42 0.65 0.17 10.35
C GLY A 42 -0.27 1.36 10.03
N ASP A 43 -0.76 2.04 11.06
CA ASP A 43 -1.61 3.22 10.92
C ASP A 43 -0.85 4.39 10.28
N ARG A 44 0.44 4.57 10.62
CA ARG A 44 1.33 5.55 9.98
C ARG A 44 1.48 5.28 8.49
N ILE A 45 1.82 4.05 8.12
CA ILE A 45 1.98 3.62 6.71
C ILE A 45 0.66 3.81 5.95
N LEU A 46 -0.47 3.40 6.53
CA LEU A 46 -1.78 3.52 5.89
C LEU A 46 -2.15 4.98 5.62
N ASN A 47 -1.93 5.88 6.58
CA ASN A 47 -2.24 7.30 6.44
C ASN A 47 -1.40 7.96 5.34
N GLU A 48 -0.10 7.67 5.27
CA GLU A 48 0.78 8.15 4.19
C GLU A 48 0.29 7.63 2.82
N LEU A 49 -0.04 6.34 2.73
CA LEU A 49 -0.50 5.72 1.49
C LEU A 49 -1.83 6.32 1.00
N LEU A 50 -2.79 6.54 1.91
CA LEU A 50 -4.06 7.19 1.59
C LEU A 50 -3.88 8.65 1.16
N SER A 51 -2.91 9.37 1.73
CA SER A 51 -2.59 10.74 1.30
C SER A 51 -2.10 10.77 -0.15
N VAL A 52 -1.21 9.85 -0.53
CA VAL A 52 -0.72 9.73 -1.91
C VAL A 52 -1.84 9.35 -2.87
N ILE A 53 -2.63 8.33 -2.54
CA ILE A 53 -3.72 7.87 -3.42
C ILE A 53 -4.73 9.00 -3.65
N ARG A 54 -5.14 9.71 -2.60
CA ARG A 54 -6.08 10.83 -2.72
C ARG A 54 -5.53 11.99 -3.53
N GLY A 55 -4.21 12.24 -3.49
CA GLY A 55 -3.56 13.27 -4.29
C GLY A 55 -3.47 12.95 -5.79
N VAL A 56 -3.62 11.68 -6.17
CA VAL A 56 -3.59 11.22 -7.57
C VAL A 56 -4.99 11.01 -8.14
N VAL A 57 -5.98 10.73 -7.29
CA VAL A 57 -7.37 10.42 -7.67
C VAL A 57 -8.29 11.67 -7.63
N GLY A 58 -7.73 12.86 -7.40
CA GLY A 58 -8.41 14.16 -7.58
C GLY A 58 -8.10 14.77 -8.94
#